data_AF-A0A6N3AZI5-F1
#
_entry.id   AF-A0A6N3AZI5-F1
#
_cell.length_a   1.000
_cell.length_b   1.000
_cell.length_c   1.000
_cell.angle_alpha   90.00
_cell.angle_beta   90.00
_cell.angle_gamma   90.00
#
_symmetry.space_group_name_H-M   'P 1'
#
loop_
_entity.id
_entity.type
_entity.pdbx_description
1 polymer ?
#
loop_
_entity_poly.entity_id
_entity_poly.type
_entity_poly.pdbx_seq_one_letter_code
_entity_poly.pdbx_strand_id
1 'polypeptide(L)'
;MNEIKDLRRDDRIILWQYRGLNVQDGHAGVVIREVDRLGKKSVMVQLDGIDDPFELTDVDYFDKLPISFKKAEHFEDCKNNSVHQPNHYQFGQFTAAIIIELVGRTYKSAPVFYHVGNALKYLMRAPRKNGLGDIKKAKQSIEFAIECWGK
;
A
#
# COMPACT_ATOMS: atom_id res chain seq x y z
N MET A 1 -14.45 -3.05 -0.15
CA MET A 1 -14.22 -2.80 1.29
C MET A 1 -14.03 -4.17 1.90
N ASN A 2 -12.92 -4.41 2.60
CA ASN A 2 -12.64 -5.73 3.18
C ASN A 2 -13.44 -5.89 4.48
N GLU A 3 -14.01 -7.07 4.71
CA GLU A 3 -14.70 -7.40 5.95
C GLU A 3 -13.76 -8.20 6.87
N ILE A 4 -13.95 -8.14 8.19
CA ILE A 4 -13.10 -8.87 9.15
C ILE A 4 -13.10 -10.39 8.91
N LYS A 5 -14.19 -10.92 8.32
CA LYS A 5 -14.32 -12.34 7.98
C LYS A 5 -13.33 -12.82 6.92
N ASP A 6 -12.81 -11.88 6.12
CA ASP A 6 -11.85 -12.13 5.03
C ASP A 6 -10.39 -12.09 5.54
N LEU A 7 -10.19 -11.62 6.77
CA LEU A 7 -8.89 -11.63 7.44
C LEU A 7 -8.60 -13.00 8.05
N ARG A 8 -7.35 -13.41 7.93
CA ARG A 8 -6.77 -14.62 8.53
C ARG A 8 -5.56 -14.21 9.37
N ARG A 9 -5.17 -15.10 10.27
CA ARG A 9 -3.91 -14.95 11.01
C ARG A 9 -2.74 -14.71 10.04
N ASP A 10 -1.83 -13.82 10.44
CA ASP A 10 -0.65 -13.36 9.71
C ASP A 10 -0.95 -12.51 8.46
N ASP A 11 -2.22 -12.17 8.19
CA ASP A 11 -2.54 -11.15 7.19
C ASP A 11 -2.01 -9.79 7.63
N ARG A 12 -1.40 -9.08 6.68
CA ARG A 12 -1.01 -7.69 6.87
C ARG A 12 -2.19 -6.80 6.51
N ILE A 13 -2.40 -5.75 7.29
CA ILE A 13 -3.42 -4.75 7.03
C ILE A 13 -2.84 -3.34 7.14
N ILE A 14 -3.56 -2.37 6.58
CA ILE A 14 -3.41 -0.95 6.89
C ILE A 14 -4.73 -0.42 7.44
N LEU A 15 -4.69 0.22 8.61
CA LEU A 15 -5.83 0.78 9.31
C LEU A 15 -5.94 2.28 9.01
N TRP A 16 -7.07 2.71 8.47
CA TRP A 16 -7.36 4.10 8.12
C TRP A 16 -8.28 4.79 9.13
N GLN A 17 -9.14 4.02 9.80
CA GLN A 17 -10.08 4.56 10.80
C GLN A 17 -10.30 3.54 11.91
N TYR A 18 -10.20 3.99 13.16
CA TYR A 18 -10.45 3.18 14.35
C TYR A 18 -11.57 3.80 15.19
N ARG A 19 -12.66 3.06 15.40
CA ARG A 19 -13.83 3.51 16.20
C ARG A 19 -14.33 4.91 15.82
N GLY A 20 -14.36 5.20 14.52
CA GLY A 20 -14.80 6.49 14.01
C GLY A 20 -13.71 7.57 13.93
N LEU A 21 -12.53 7.37 14.53
CA LEU A 21 -11.41 8.30 14.48
C LEU A 21 -10.49 8.01 13.29
N ASN A 22 -10.22 9.02 12.48
CA ASN A 22 -9.30 8.90 11.35
C ASN A 22 -7.87 8.70 11.85
N VAL A 23 -7.16 7.76 11.24
CA VAL A 23 -5.75 7.47 11.47
C VAL A 23 -4.95 8.19 10.39
N GLN A 24 -4.18 9.20 10.78
CA GLN A 24 -3.36 9.98 9.84
C GLN A 24 -2.34 9.08 9.14
N ASP A 25 -2.29 9.16 7.80
CA ASP A 25 -1.44 8.35 6.90
C ASP A 25 -1.64 6.83 6.93
N GLY A 26 -2.59 6.33 7.73
CA GLY A 26 -2.86 4.92 7.92
C GLY A 26 -1.77 4.19 8.72
N HIS A 27 -2.16 3.19 9.51
CA HIS A 27 -1.22 2.45 10.38
C HIS A 27 -1.19 0.98 9.99
N ALA A 28 -0.02 0.46 9.65
CA ALA A 28 0.13 -0.94 9.25
C ALA A 28 0.20 -1.88 10.46
N GLY A 29 -0.33 -3.09 10.30
CA GLY A 29 -0.31 -4.10 11.35
C GLY A 29 -0.47 -5.51 10.82
N VAL A 30 -0.46 -6.46 11.74
CA VAL A 30 -0.64 -7.89 11.47
C VAL A 30 -1.78 -8.47 12.29
N VAL A 31 -2.60 -9.29 11.65
CA VAL A 31 -3.66 -10.05 12.31
C VAL A 31 -3.04 -11.17 13.14
N ILE A 32 -3.26 -11.12 14.45
CA ILE A 32 -2.74 -12.09 15.41
C ILE A 32 -3.66 -13.31 15.46
N ARG A 33 -4.97 -13.08 15.58
CA ARG A 33 -6.00 -14.12 15.69
C ARG A 33 -7.40 -13.58 15.46
N GLU A 34 -8.28 -14.47 15.02
CA GLU A 34 -9.73 -14.27 15.01
C GLU A 34 -10.29 -14.43 16.44
N VAL A 35 -11.32 -13.68 16.77
CA VAL A 35 -12.03 -13.73 18.06
C VAL A 35 -13.52 -13.85 17.77
N ASP A 36 -14.19 -14.78 18.45
CA ASP A 36 -15.64 -14.90 18.45
C ASP A 36 -16.13 -14.84 19.90
N ARG A 37 -16.96 -13.83 20.21
CA ARG A 37 -17.60 -13.67 21.51
C ARG A 37 -19.10 -13.53 21.31
N LEU A 38 -19.86 -14.51 21.79
CA LEU A 38 -21.32 -14.47 21.77
C LEU A 38 -21.89 -14.25 20.34
N GLY A 39 -21.23 -14.78 19.31
CA GLY A 39 -21.63 -14.63 17.91
C GLY A 39 -21.19 -13.31 17.25
N LYS A 40 -20.46 -12.44 17.96
CA LYS A 40 -19.79 -11.28 17.39
C LYS A 40 -18.37 -11.66 17.00
N LYS A 41 -18.08 -11.60 15.70
CA LYS A 41 -16.74 -11.80 15.16
C LYS A 41 -15.93 -10.50 15.28
N SER A 42 -14.66 -10.65 15.61
CA SER A 42 -13.65 -9.60 15.64
C SER A 42 -12.28 -10.19 15.37
N VAL A 43 -11.28 -9.34 15.14
CA VAL A 43 -9.89 -9.78 14.97
C VAL A 43 -8.97 -8.99 15.90
N MET A 44 -7.99 -9.67 16.48
CA MET A 44 -6.92 -8.99 17.23
C MET A 44 -5.79 -8.64 16.27
N VAL A 45 -5.39 -7.38 16.26
CA VAL A 45 -4.31 -6.87 15.41
C VAL A 45 -3.22 -6.23 16.26
N GLN A 46 -1.97 -6.53 15.90
CA GLN A 46 -0.79 -5.82 16.37
C GLN A 46 -0.45 -4.74 15.34
N LEU A 47 -0.52 -3.46 15.71
CA LEU A 47 0.03 -2.40 14.87
C LEU A 47 1.54 -2.31 15.03
N ASP A 48 2.23 -1.92 13.96
CA ASP A 48 3.67 -1.76 13.98
C ASP A 48 4.07 -0.62 14.95
N GLY A 49 4.93 -0.92 15.92
CA GLY A 49 5.42 0.07 16.89
C GLY A 49 4.45 0.41 18.03
N ILE A 50 3.34 -0.31 18.16
CA ILE A 50 2.46 -0.29 19.33
C ILE A 50 2.55 -1.67 19.97
N ASP A 51 2.86 -1.74 21.26
CA ASP A 51 3.08 -3.02 21.97
C ASP A 51 1.76 -3.73 22.31
N ASP A 52 0.70 -2.97 22.57
CA ASP A 52 -0.58 -3.53 22.95
C ASP A 52 -1.46 -3.83 21.72
N PRO A 53 -1.85 -5.10 21.51
CA PRO A 53 -2.77 -5.45 20.44
C PRO A 53 -4.19 -5.01 20.78
N PHE A 54 -4.96 -4.67 19.76
CA PHE A 54 -6.35 -4.24 19.92
C PHE A 54 -7.30 -5.00 19.00
N GLU A 55 -8.57 -4.88 19.33
CA GLU A 55 -9.68 -5.55 18.67
C GLU A 55 -10.23 -4.66 17.53
N LEU A 56 -10.29 -5.21 16.32
CA LEU A 56 -10.90 -4.62 15.13
C LEU A 56 -12.20 -5.34 14.79
N THR A 57 -13.15 -4.57 14.28
CA THR A 57 -14.48 -5.01 13.87
C THR A 57 -14.85 -4.38 12.51
N ASP A 58 -15.99 -4.78 11.93
CA ASP A 58 -16.44 -4.24 10.63
C ASP A 58 -16.82 -2.74 10.66
N VAL A 59 -16.82 -2.09 11.84
CA VAL A 59 -17.00 -0.63 11.95
C VAL A 59 -15.72 0.16 11.69
N ASP A 60 -14.57 -0.52 11.69
CA ASP A 60 -13.26 0.06 11.47
C ASP A 60 -12.91 0.01 9.97
N TYR A 61 -12.22 1.03 9.46
CA TYR A 61 -11.85 1.07 8.06
C TYR A 61 -10.40 0.63 7.87
N PHE A 62 -10.20 -0.49 7.16
CA PHE A 62 -8.89 -1.05 6.87
C PHE A 62 -8.83 -1.70 5.48
N ASP A 63 -7.62 -1.85 4.97
CA ASP A 63 -7.33 -2.63 3.76
C ASP A 63 -6.35 -3.76 4.05
N LYS A 64 -6.60 -4.94 3.46
CA LYS A 64 -5.65 -6.05 3.48
C LYS A 64 -4.49 -5.75 2.53
N LEU A 65 -3.27 -5.86 3.04
CA LEU A 65 -2.04 -5.69 2.28
C LEU A 65 -1.64 -7.02 1.61
N PRO A 66 -0.97 -6.97 0.45
CA PRO A 66 -0.55 -8.17 -0.28
C PRO A 66 0.46 -9.00 0.53
N ILE A 67 0.55 -10.30 0.23
CA ILE A 67 1.42 -11.26 0.94
C ILE A 67 2.91 -10.86 0.93
N SER A 68 3.35 -10.11 -0.10
CA SER A 68 4.70 -9.54 -0.18
C SER A 68 5.03 -8.54 0.93
N PHE A 69 4.05 -8.17 1.76
CA PHE A 69 4.20 -7.33 2.96
C PHE A 69 4.48 -8.13 4.24
N LYS A 70 4.49 -9.48 4.19
CA LYS A 70 5.00 -10.28 5.32
C LYS A 70 6.40 -9.79 5.60
N LYS A 71 6.58 -9.28 6.83
CA LYS A 71 7.77 -8.62 7.37
C LYS A 71 9.01 -9.10 6.62
N ALA A 72 9.62 -8.21 5.84
CA ALA A 72 10.88 -8.50 5.18
C ALA A 72 11.91 -8.76 6.30
N GLU A 73 12.10 -10.01 6.68
CA GLU A 73 13.12 -10.46 7.63
C GLU A 73 14.54 -10.31 7.05
N HIS A 74 14.68 -9.75 5.84
CA HIS A 74 15.96 -9.40 5.21
C HIS A 74 16.19 -7.88 5.15
N PHE A 75 15.96 -7.15 6.24
CA PHE A 75 16.29 -5.72 6.31
C PHE A 75 17.78 -5.43 6.57
N GLU A 76 18.64 -6.45 6.71
CA GLU A 76 20.09 -6.25 6.89
C GLU A 76 20.92 -6.23 5.60
N ASP A 77 20.41 -6.74 4.46
CA ASP A 77 21.18 -6.74 3.20
C ASP A 77 20.99 -5.47 2.34
N CYS A 78 20.08 -4.59 2.72
CA CYS A 78 19.75 -3.41 1.90
C CYS A 78 20.81 -2.30 1.94
N LYS A 79 21.81 -2.40 2.83
CA LYS A 79 22.94 -1.44 2.85
C LYS A 79 23.99 -1.71 1.78
N ASN A 80 24.03 -2.91 1.17
CA ASN A 80 25.14 -3.31 0.29
C ASN A 80 24.79 -3.55 -1.18
N ASN A 81 23.55 -3.28 -1.64
CA ASN A 81 23.23 -3.38 -3.07
C ASN A 81 22.74 -2.05 -3.68
N SER A 82 23.62 -1.05 -3.64
CA SER A 82 23.49 0.28 -4.25
C SER A 82 23.32 0.27 -5.78
N VAL A 83 23.24 -0.91 -6.41
CA VAL A 83 23.22 -1.06 -7.88
C VAL A 83 21.81 -1.34 -8.42
N HIS A 84 20.87 -1.86 -7.62
CA HIS A 84 19.57 -2.30 -8.16
C HIS A 84 18.34 -1.45 -7.81
N GLN A 85 18.34 -0.64 -6.75
CA GLN A 85 17.23 0.28 -6.46
C GLN A 85 17.73 1.55 -5.75
N PRO A 86 17.94 2.66 -6.48
CA PRO A 86 18.42 3.88 -5.85
C PRO A 86 17.37 4.48 -4.90
N ASN A 87 17.83 5.01 -3.75
CA ASN A 87 17.02 5.54 -2.62
C ASN A 87 15.84 6.45 -3.02
N HIS A 88 15.89 7.10 -4.19
CA HIS A 88 14.80 7.95 -4.66
C HIS A 88 13.51 7.19 -5.02
N TYR A 89 13.53 5.85 -5.07
CA TYR A 89 12.34 5.01 -5.24
C TYR A 89 11.75 4.49 -3.91
N GLN A 90 12.26 4.92 -2.76
CA GLN A 90 11.84 4.42 -1.45
C GLN A 90 10.94 5.43 -0.72
N PHE A 91 9.73 5.03 -0.34
CA PHE A 91 8.69 5.85 0.26
C PHE A 91 8.29 5.25 1.62
N GLY A 92 9.12 5.53 2.64
CA GLY A 92 8.99 4.89 3.95
C GLY A 92 9.18 3.37 3.82
N GLN A 93 8.16 2.62 4.23
CA GLN A 93 8.12 1.15 4.10
C GLN A 93 7.83 0.64 2.68
N PHE A 94 7.45 1.51 1.74
CA PHE A 94 7.06 1.12 0.39
C PHE A 94 8.15 1.43 -0.63
N THR A 95 8.23 0.61 -1.68
CA THR A 95 8.99 0.98 -2.89
C THR A 95 8.04 1.53 -3.94
N ALA A 96 8.56 2.37 -4.84
CA ALA A 96 7.81 2.88 -5.98
C ALA A 96 7.20 1.75 -6.83
N ALA A 97 7.90 0.62 -6.95
CA ALA A 97 7.40 -0.56 -7.66
C ALA A 97 6.15 -1.12 -6.98
N ILE A 98 6.15 -1.24 -5.65
CA ILE A 98 4.98 -1.70 -4.88
C ILE A 98 3.80 -0.74 -5.05
N ILE A 99 4.04 0.58 -4.96
CA ILE A 99 2.99 1.59 -5.13
C ILE A 99 2.38 1.51 -6.54
N ILE A 100 3.23 1.40 -7.58
CA ILE A 100 2.79 1.27 -8.97
C ILE A 100 2.00 -0.02 -9.18
N GLU A 101 2.43 -1.13 -8.60
CA GLU A 101 1.75 -2.41 -8.71
C GLU A 101 0.37 -2.38 -8.02
N LEU A 102 0.28 -1.83 -6.81
CA LEU A 102 -0.97 -1.70 -6.05
C LEU A 102 -2.01 -0.86 -6.80
N VAL A 103 -1.62 0.32 -7.27
CA VAL A 103 -2.51 1.17 -8.05
C VAL A 103 -2.83 0.50 -9.39
N GLY A 104 -1.84 -0.14 -10.02
CA GLY A 104 -1.98 -0.77 -11.31
C GLY A 104 -3.00 -1.90 -11.37
N ARG A 105 -3.09 -2.72 -10.32
CA ARG A 105 -4.08 -3.80 -10.20
C ARG A 105 -5.53 -3.32 -10.19
N THR A 106 -5.77 -2.03 -9.96
CA THR A 106 -7.13 -1.46 -10.02
C THR A 106 -7.62 -1.23 -11.47
N TYR A 107 -6.70 -1.26 -12.45
CA TYR A 107 -7.03 -1.04 -13.86
C TYR A 107 -7.18 -2.36 -14.61
N LYS A 108 -8.30 -2.51 -15.33
CA LYS A 108 -8.57 -3.71 -16.16
C LYS A 108 -7.85 -3.70 -17.51
N SER A 109 -7.47 -2.53 -18.00
CA SER A 109 -6.81 -2.35 -19.30
C SER A 109 -5.30 -2.24 -19.12
N ALA A 110 -4.54 -3.16 -19.73
CA ALA A 110 -3.08 -3.19 -19.65
C ALA A 110 -2.41 -1.91 -20.23
N PRO A 111 -2.87 -1.34 -21.37
CA PRO A 111 -2.37 -0.04 -21.85
C PRO A 111 -2.61 1.10 -20.85
N VAL A 112 -3.82 1.18 -20.28
CA VAL A 112 -4.15 2.20 -19.28
C VAL A 112 -3.27 2.04 -18.05
N PHE A 113 -3.10 0.82 -17.55
CA PHE A 113 -2.18 0.51 -16.45
C PHE A 113 -0.75 0.98 -16.74
N TYR A 114 -0.21 0.66 -17.92
CA TYR A 114 1.16 1.03 -18.30
C TYR A 114 1.39 2.55 -18.22
N HIS A 115 0.43 3.33 -18.71
CA HIS A 115 0.50 4.78 -18.71
C HIS A 115 0.30 5.39 -17.31
N VAL A 116 -0.62 4.84 -16.50
CA VAL A 116 -0.80 5.25 -15.10
C VAL A 116 0.44 4.92 -14.25
N GLY A 117 1.04 3.74 -14.42
CA GLY A 117 2.26 3.35 -13.71
C GLY A 117 3.43 4.27 -14.03
N ASN A 118 3.56 4.70 -15.29
CA ASN A 118 4.55 5.69 -15.68
C ASN A 118 4.29 7.07 -15.06
N ALA A 119 3.03 7.51 -14.98
CA ALA A 119 2.68 8.77 -14.32
C ALA A 119 3.08 8.75 -12.85
N LEU A 120 2.72 7.69 -12.11
CA LEU A 120 3.08 7.50 -10.70
C LEU A 120 4.60 7.50 -10.49
N LYS A 121 5.34 6.78 -11.33
CA LYS A 121 6.81 6.76 -11.32
C LYS A 121 7.39 8.17 -11.39
N TYR A 122 6.87 9.02 -12.28
CA TYR A 122 7.38 10.38 -12.45
C TYR A 122 6.95 11.31 -11.32
N LEU A 123 5.71 11.21 -10.82
CA LEU A 123 5.24 11.99 -9.67
C LEU A 123 6.09 11.72 -8.42
N MET A 124 6.34 10.44 -8.14
CA MET A 124 7.21 9.98 -7.05
C MET A 124 8.66 10.47 -7.21
N ARG A 125 9.18 10.52 -8.44
CA ARG A 125 10.56 10.91 -8.71
C ARG A 125 10.76 12.43 -8.73
N ALA A 126 9.74 13.22 -9.07
CA ALA A 126 9.81 14.67 -9.21
C ALA A 126 10.45 15.40 -8.01
N PRO A 127 10.04 15.17 -6.74
CA PRO A 127 10.61 15.89 -5.60
C PRO A 127 12.09 15.54 -5.31
N ARG A 128 12.62 14.49 -5.94
CA ARG A 128 13.95 13.91 -5.61
C ARG A 128 14.93 13.90 -6.78
N LYS A 129 14.50 14.24 -8.00
CA LYS A 129 15.37 14.19 -9.19
C LYS A 129 15.19 15.38 -10.12
N ASN A 130 14.13 15.41 -10.92
CA ASN A 130 14.01 16.35 -12.04
C ASN A 130 12.86 17.37 -11.88
N GLY A 131 12.21 17.43 -10.72
CA GLY A 131 11.17 18.41 -10.41
C GLY A 131 10.12 18.55 -11.52
N LEU A 132 9.98 19.77 -12.03
CA LEU A 132 9.03 20.14 -13.09
C LEU A 132 9.15 19.27 -14.36
N GLY A 133 10.36 18.82 -14.71
CA GLY A 133 10.55 17.96 -15.88
C GLY A 133 9.85 16.61 -15.74
N ASP A 134 9.85 16.04 -14.54
CA ASP A 134 9.12 14.80 -14.26
C ASP A 134 7.60 15.06 -14.15
N ILE A 135 7.19 16.21 -13.62
CA ILE A 135 5.76 16.61 -13.62
C ILE A 135 5.21 16.68 -15.07
N LYS A 136 5.98 17.25 -16.01
CA LYS A 136 5.58 17.29 -17.44
C LYS A 136 5.47 15.89 -18.05
N LYS A 137 6.38 14.97 -17.71
CA LYS A 137 6.32 13.57 -18.17
C LYS A 137 5.15 12.80 -17.56
N ALA A 138 4.83 13.07 -16.30
CA ALA A 138 3.64 12.53 -15.65
C ALA A 138 2.36 12.97 -16.37
N LYS A 139 2.24 14.27 -16.69
CA LYS A 139 1.13 14.83 -17.48
C LYS A 139 0.96 14.09 -18.81
N GLN A 140 2.03 13.95 -19.60
CA GLN A 140 1.98 13.25 -20.88
C GLN A 140 1.56 11.78 -20.74
N SER A 141 2.02 11.11 -19.68
CA SER A 141 1.62 9.72 -19.41
C SER A 141 0.13 9.63 -19.09
N ILE A 142 -0.43 10.60 -18.36
CA ILE A 142 -1.88 10.68 -18.10
C ILE A 142 -2.66 10.92 -19.40
N GLU A 143 -2.17 11.78 -20.29
CA GLU A 143 -2.80 12.01 -21.60
C GLU A 143 -2.93 10.70 -22.39
N PHE A 144 -1.88 9.88 -22.45
CA PHE A 144 -1.95 8.55 -23.08
C PHE A 144 -2.89 7.58 -22.36
N ALA A 145 -2.96 7.62 -21.03
CA ALA A 145 -3.91 6.79 -20.28
C ALA A 145 -5.36 7.15 -20.63
N ILE A 146 -5.66 8.44 -20.80
CA ILE A 146 -6.97 8.94 -21.24
C ILE A 146 -7.26 8.48 -22.67
N GLU A 147 -6.29 8.55 -23.57
CA GLU A 147 -6.47 8.06 -24.95
C GLU A 147 -6.74 6.56 -25.04
N CYS A 148 -6.20 5.77 -24.12
CA CYS A 148 -6.46 4.33 -24.00
C CYS A 148 -7.73 4.00 -23.21
N TRP A 149 -8.43 5.00 -22.64
CA TRP A 149 -9.57 4.76 -21.76
C TRP A 149 -10.80 4.30 -22.55
N GLY A 150 -11.28 3.09 -22.25
CA GLY A 150 -12.47 2.51 -22.89
C GLY A 150 -12.26 1.98 -24.31
N LYS A 151 -11.00 1.83 -24.74
CA LYS A 151 -10.61 1.13 -25.97
C LYS A 151 -10.28 -0.33 -25.71
#